data_AF-A0A532DIB5-F1
#
_entry.id   AF-A0A532DIB5-F1
#
_cell.length_a   1.000
_cell.length_b   1.000
_cell.length_c   1.000
_cell.angle_alpha   90.00
_cell.angle_beta   90.00
_cell.angle_gamma   90.00
#
_symmetry.space_group_name_H-M   'P 1'
#
loop_
_entity.id
_entity.type
_entity.pdbx_description
1 polymer ?
#
loop_
_entity_poly.entity_id
_entity_poly.type
_entity_poly.pdbx_seq_one_letter_code
_entity_poly.pdbx_strand_id
1 'polypeptide(L)'
;MAQQQSSRGIIAGAVTVLGLGLVWLTVITNLPLQEELSSAALPTETRQAARLSSPPSLPPTLDLTIPISPPLPSEAAMPRTGTDQARDPNVEAPAVARMDPRTLQATRLTCEADIDQLCPDSPDGSARRRCLQQRANQLLPPCQSQLQERFVKWKEDQNRLVAACADDVKRFCRAVRPGSGQILQCLHSHSQEVSDRCFQTFPKGTFYYK
;
A
#
# COMPACT_ATOMS: atom_id res chain seq x y z
N MET A 1 12.24 1.37 56.55
CA MET A 1 11.22 1.77 55.56
C MET A 1 11.36 1.09 54.18
N ALA A 2 12.29 0.13 53.98
CA ALA A 2 12.58 -0.45 52.66
C ALA A 2 11.71 -1.65 52.23
N GLN A 3 10.93 -2.25 53.14
CA GLN A 3 10.14 -3.46 52.81
C GLN A 3 8.82 -3.17 52.04
N GLN A 4 8.27 -1.96 52.16
CA GLN A 4 6.94 -1.63 51.64
C GLN A 4 6.92 -1.30 50.14
N GLN A 5 8.08 -1.05 49.54
CA GLN A 5 8.20 -0.65 48.13
C GLN A 5 8.35 -1.86 47.19
N SER A 6 8.89 -2.97 47.71
CA SER A 6 9.09 -4.21 46.94
C SER A 6 7.77 -4.96 46.68
N SER A 7 6.82 -4.98 47.63
CA SER A 7 5.54 -5.67 47.45
C SER A 7 4.64 -5.02 46.39
N ARG A 8 4.64 -3.68 46.30
CA ARG A 8 3.81 -2.94 45.32
C ARG A 8 4.25 -3.17 43.88
N GLY A 9 5.56 -3.34 43.64
CA GLY A 9 6.10 -3.65 42.31
C GLY A 9 5.76 -5.07 41.85
N ILE A 10 5.81 -6.05 42.76
CA ILE A 10 5.48 -7.45 42.47
C ILE A 10 3.98 -7.61 42.18
N ILE A 11 3.12 -6.95 42.97
CA ILE A 11 1.66 -6.97 42.76
C ILE A 11 1.29 -6.32 41.43
N ALA A 12 1.91 -5.19 41.06
CA ALA A 12 1.66 -4.54 39.78
C ALA A 12 2.07 -5.41 38.58
N GLY A 13 3.19 -6.13 38.69
CA GLY A 13 3.65 -7.08 37.65
C GLY A 13 2.74 -8.31 37.51
N ALA A 14 2.21 -8.84 38.63
CA ALA A 14 1.30 -9.98 38.58
C ALA A 14 -0.03 -9.63 37.89
N VAL A 15 -0.58 -8.44 38.16
CA VAL A 15 -1.84 -7.98 37.57
C VAL A 15 -1.73 -7.78 36.05
N THR A 16 -0.60 -7.26 35.55
CA THR A 16 -0.41 -7.09 34.10
C THR A 16 -0.23 -8.41 33.38
N VAL A 17 0.50 -9.37 33.96
CA VAL A 17 0.65 -10.72 33.38
C VAL A 17 -0.67 -11.46 33.34
N LEU A 18 -1.46 -11.41 34.42
CA LEU A 18 -2.81 -12.00 34.45
C LEU A 18 -3.75 -11.32 33.44
N GLY A 19 -3.70 -10.00 33.33
CA GLY A 19 -4.50 -9.25 32.35
C GLY A 19 -4.15 -9.62 30.91
N LEU A 20 -2.85 -9.67 30.57
CA LEU A 20 -2.39 -10.05 29.24
C LEU A 20 -2.72 -11.52 28.91
N GLY A 21 -2.61 -12.42 29.89
CA GLY A 21 -3.00 -13.83 29.76
C GLY A 21 -4.49 -14.01 29.51
N LEU A 22 -5.35 -13.28 30.23
CA LEU A 22 -6.80 -13.30 30.02
C LEU A 22 -7.18 -12.76 28.65
N VAL A 23 -6.58 -11.63 28.22
CA VAL A 23 -6.81 -11.08 26.88
C VAL A 23 -6.41 -12.09 25.80
N TRP A 24 -5.22 -12.69 25.90
CA TRP A 24 -4.78 -13.74 24.95
C TRP A 24 -5.70 -14.96 24.93
N LEU A 25 -6.15 -15.42 26.11
CA LEU A 25 -7.10 -16.53 26.20
C LEU A 25 -8.44 -16.17 25.54
N THR A 26 -8.96 -14.96 25.78
CA THR A 26 -10.20 -14.51 25.14
C THR A 26 -10.06 -14.43 23.62
N VAL A 27 -8.93 -13.95 23.10
CA VAL A 27 -8.64 -13.92 21.67
C VAL A 27 -8.62 -15.34 21.11
N ILE A 28 -7.98 -16.30 21.77
CA ILE A 28 -7.98 -17.70 21.32
C ILE A 28 -9.40 -18.31 21.34
N THR A 29 -10.19 -18.04 22.37
CA THR A 29 -11.54 -18.61 22.50
C THR A 29 -12.59 -17.94 21.61
N ASN A 30 -12.38 -16.68 21.23
CA ASN A 30 -13.33 -15.88 20.44
C ASN A 30 -12.86 -15.73 18.98
N LEU A 31 -11.70 -16.29 18.62
CA LEU A 31 -11.25 -16.40 17.24
C LEU A 31 -11.91 -17.66 16.64
N PRO A 32 -12.85 -17.51 15.68
CA PRO A 32 -13.52 -18.65 15.08
C PRO A 32 -12.48 -19.49 14.33
N LEU A 33 -12.27 -20.71 14.83
CA LEU A 33 -11.39 -21.71 14.25
C LEU A 33 -11.94 -22.10 12.87
N GLN A 34 -11.06 -22.09 11.87
CA GLN A 34 -11.31 -22.30 10.44
C GLN A 34 -11.92 -23.67 10.04
N GLU A 35 -12.30 -24.49 11.02
CA GLU A 35 -12.83 -25.85 10.85
C GLU A 35 -14.34 -25.86 10.52
N GLU A 36 -15.08 -24.79 10.84
CA GLU A 36 -16.53 -24.66 10.59
C GLU A 36 -16.90 -24.02 9.24
N LEU A 37 -15.96 -23.91 8.29
CA LEU A 37 -16.24 -23.43 6.91
C LEU A 37 -16.08 -24.52 5.84
N SER A 38 -15.58 -25.71 6.21
CA SER A 38 -15.20 -26.76 5.25
C SER A 38 -16.22 -27.90 5.12
N SER A 39 -17.28 -27.93 5.94
CA SER A 39 -18.30 -28.99 5.90
C SER A 39 -19.72 -28.44 5.75
N ALA A 40 -20.01 -27.90 4.57
CA ALA A 40 -21.35 -27.90 4.02
C ALA A 40 -21.30 -28.44 2.59
N ALA A 41 -21.02 -29.75 2.51
CA ALA A 41 -21.27 -30.53 1.31
C ALA A 41 -22.78 -30.53 0.99
N LEU A 42 -23.09 -30.44 -0.30
CA LEU A 42 -24.41 -30.65 -0.90
C LEU A 42 -25.15 -31.88 -0.30
N PRO A 43 -26.47 -31.78 -0.15
CA PRO A 43 -27.36 -32.90 -0.39
C PRO A 43 -28.18 -32.67 -1.66
N THR A 44 -28.01 -33.63 -2.57
CA THR A 44 -28.86 -33.90 -3.73
C THR A 44 -30.22 -34.44 -3.26
N GLU A 45 -31.28 -34.02 -3.97
CA GLU A 45 -32.48 -34.81 -4.31
C GLU A 45 -33.59 -35.03 -3.25
N THR A 46 -34.76 -34.40 -3.45
CA THR A 46 -36.00 -35.12 -3.87
C THR A 46 -37.16 -34.15 -4.16
N ARG A 47 -37.86 -34.43 -5.26
CA ARG A 47 -39.08 -33.76 -5.75
C ARG A 47 -40.21 -33.79 -4.71
N GLN A 48 -40.94 -32.67 -4.60
CA GLN A 48 -42.40 -32.74 -4.56
C GLN A 48 -43.05 -31.50 -5.16
N ALA A 49 -43.93 -31.75 -6.12
CA ALA A 49 -44.74 -30.77 -6.80
C ALA A 49 -45.96 -30.42 -5.94
N ALA A 50 -46.11 -29.15 -5.62
CA ALA A 50 -47.40 -28.54 -5.36
C ALA A 50 -47.37 -27.14 -5.98
N ARG A 51 -47.99 -27.01 -7.15
CA ARG A 51 -48.42 -25.70 -7.66
C ARG A 51 -49.47 -25.18 -6.69
N LEU A 52 -49.38 -23.91 -6.29
CA LEU A 52 -50.47 -22.93 -6.40
C LEU A 52 -49.92 -21.50 -6.25
N SER A 53 -50.52 -20.60 -7.03
CA SER A 53 -50.16 -19.22 -7.37
C SER A 53 -49.79 -18.27 -6.24
N SER A 54 -48.80 -17.39 -6.50
CA SER A 54 -48.77 -15.94 -6.17
C SER A 54 -47.54 -15.26 -6.82
N PRO A 55 -47.65 -14.05 -7.41
CA PRO A 55 -46.54 -13.37 -8.09
C PRO A 55 -45.57 -12.67 -7.11
N PRO A 56 -44.25 -12.67 -7.36
CA PRO A 56 -43.30 -11.94 -6.54
C PRO A 56 -43.23 -10.46 -6.94
N SER A 57 -43.43 -9.58 -5.96
CA SER A 57 -43.09 -8.16 -6.04
C SER A 57 -41.57 -7.98 -6.19
N LEU A 58 -41.16 -7.23 -7.20
CA LEU A 58 -39.76 -6.88 -7.51
C LEU A 58 -39.06 -6.18 -6.32
N PRO A 59 -37.75 -6.43 -6.10
CA PRO A 59 -36.91 -5.57 -5.27
C PRO A 59 -36.63 -4.24 -5.99
N PRO A 60 -36.41 -3.12 -5.27
CA PRO A 60 -36.09 -1.85 -5.91
C PRO A 60 -34.69 -1.91 -6.56
N THR A 61 -34.64 -1.70 -7.87
CA THR A 61 -33.40 -1.43 -8.60
C THR A 61 -32.88 -0.06 -8.21
N LEU A 62 -31.73 -0.02 -7.55
CA LEU A 62 -30.99 1.21 -7.32
C LEU A 62 -30.37 1.64 -8.66
N ASP A 63 -31.02 2.57 -9.35
CA ASP A 63 -30.57 3.11 -10.62
C ASP A 63 -29.43 4.12 -10.38
N LEU A 64 -28.19 3.70 -10.63
CA LEU A 64 -27.01 4.58 -10.61
C LEU A 64 -26.79 5.26 -11.97
N THR A 65 -27.84 5.79 -12.59
CA THR A 65 -27.65 6.71 -13.71
C THR A 65 -27.11 8.03 -13.17
N ILE A 66 -25.80 8.23 -13.32
CA ILE A 66 -25.16 9.53 -13.11
C ILE A 66 -25.72 10.47 -14.18
N PRO A 67 -26.37 11.60 -13.82
CA PRO A 67 -26.76 12.59 -14.81
C PRO A 67 -25.50 13.21 -15.41
N ILE A 68 -25.19 12.83 -16.65
CA ILE A 68 -24.18 13.49 -17.47
C ILE A 68 -24.70 14.92 -17.74
N SER A 69 -23.98 15.91 -17.20
CA SER A 69 -24.15 17.31 -17.59
C SER A 69 -24.01 17.46 -19.11
N PRO A 70 -24.80 18.33 -19.76
CA PRO A 70 -24.78 18.47 -21.22
C PRO A 70 -23.41 18.96 -21.72
N PRO A 71 -22.86 18.39 -22.81
CA PRO A 71 -21.64 18.90 -23.41
C PRO A 71 -21.94 20.18 -24.21
N LEU A 72 -21.03 21.15 -24.08
CA LEU A 72 -21.00 22.38 -24.88
C LEU A 72 -20.60 22.05 -26.33
N PRO A 73 -21.22 22.65 -27.36
CA PRO A 73 -20.99 22.25 -28.74
C PRO A 73 -19.73 22.91 -29.28
N SER A 74 -18.80 22.10 -29.80
CA SER A 74 -17.95 22.41 -30.97
C SER A 74 -17.11 21.18 -31.32
N GLU A 75 -17.71 20.25 -32.05
CA GLU A 75 -16.96 19.33 -32.91
C GLU A 75 -16.39 20.14 -34.08
N ALA A 76 -15.09 20.39 -34.05
CA ALA A 76 -14.30 20.46 -35.28
C ALA A 76 -13.59 19.11 -35.41
N ALA A 77 -14.04 18.33 -36.38
CA ALA A 77 -13.56 17.02 -36.74
C ALA A 77 -12.03 16.99 -36.87
N MET A 78 -11.38 16.12 -36.09
CA MET A 78 -10.06 15.61 -36.40
C MET A 78 -10.21 14.09 -36.58
N PRO A 79 -9.79 13.49 -37.70
CA PRO A 79 -9.82 12.04 -37.84
C PRO A 79 -8.88 11.45 -36.81
N ARG A 80 -9.45 10.73 -35.84
CA ARG A 80 -8.65 9.82 -35.01
C ARG A 80 -8.25 8.66 -35.91
N THR A 81 -7.03 8.72 -36.42
CA THR A 81 -6.30 7.52 -36.83
C THR A 81 -6.00 6.72 -35.56
N GLY A 82 -7.04 6.10 -35.00
CA GLY A 82 -6.89 5.05 -34.03
C GLY A 82 -6.33 3.86 -34.79
N THR A 83 -5.04 3.59 -34.61
CA THR A 83 -4.55 2.22 -34.78
C THR A 83 -5.21 1.39 -33.69
N ASP A 84 -6.46 0.98 -33.93
CA ASP A 84 -7.01 -0.25 -33.37
C ASP A 84 -6.19 -1.39 -33.98
N GLN A 85 -5.01 -1.59 -33.41
CA GLN A 85 -4.25 -2.79 -33.65
C GLN A 85 -5.03 -3.91 -32.98
N ALA A 86 -5.88 -4.54 -33.78
CA ALA A 86 -6.46 -5.84 -33.50
C ALA A 86 -5.37 -6.70 -32.85
N ARG A 87 -5.59 -7.08 -31.59
CA ARG A 87 -4.74 -8.08 -30.94
C ARG A 87 -4.85 -9.35 -31.77
N ASP A 88 -3.76 -9.66 -32.46
CA ASP A 88 -3.53 -10.94 -33.10
C ASP A 88 -3.70 -12.05 -32.04
N PRO A 89 -4.60 -13.03 -32.25
CA PRO A 89 -4.84 -14.09 -31.28
C PRO A 89 -3.70 -15.13 -31.21
N ASN A 90 -2.67 -15.04 -32.06
CA ASN A 90 -1.58 -16.01 -32.16
C ASN A 90 -0.19 -15.45 -31.78
N VAL A 91 -0.11 -14.28 -31.14
CA VAL A 91 1.12 -13.91 -30.43
C VAL A 91 1.08 -14.55 -29.04
N GLU A 92 1.65 -15.73 -28.94
CA GLU A 92 1.99 -16.36 -27.65
C GLU A 92 3.06 -15.49 -26.99
N ALA A 93 2.60 -14.44 -26.30
CA ALA A 93 3.41 -13.75 -25.32
C ALA A 93 3.94 -14.81 -24.36
N PRO A 94 5.24 -14.78 -23.99
CA PRO A 94 5.77 -15.73 -23.03
C PRO A 94 4.83 -15.74 -21.83
N ALA A 95 4.36 -16.94 -21.46
CA ALA A 95 3.45 -17.16 -20.35
C ALA A 95 4.16 -16.84 -19.03
N VAL A 96 4.48 -15.57 -18.81
CA VAL A 96 4.59 -15.03 -17.47
C VAL A 96 3.18 -15.12 -16.95
N ALA A 97 2.90 -16.16 -16.16
CA ALA A 97 1.61 -16.37 -15.54
C ALA A 97 1.11 -15.02 -15.03
N ARG A 98 0.01 -14.52 -15.61
CA ARG A 98 -0.62 -13.30 -15.11
C ARG A 98 -1.05 -13.60 -13.69
N MET A 99 -0.24 -13.18 -12.72
CA MET A 99 -0.54 -13.38 -11.32
C MET A 99 -1.88 -12.69 -11.03
N ASP A 100 -2.75 -13.38 -10.31
CA ASP A 100 -4.03 -12.82 -9.88
C ASP A 100 -3.79 -11.48 -9.14
N PRO A 101 -4.58 -10.42 -9.41
CA PRO A 101 -4.40 -9.11 -8.78
C PRO A 101 -4.43 -9.16 -7.25
N ARG A 102 -5.21 -10.06 -6.65
CA ARG A 102 -5.25 -10.25 -5.19
C ARG A 102 -3.97 -10.91 -4.70
N THR A 103 -3.43 -11.87 -5.45
CA THR A 103 -2.12 -12.47 -5.13
C THR A 103 -0.99 -11.46 -5.20
N LEU A 104 -1.00 -10.56 -6.21
CA LEU A 104 -0.03 -9.45 -6.28
C LEU A 104 -0.16 -8.49 -5.10
N GLN A 105 -1.40 -8.17 -4.71
CA GLN A 105 -1.65 -7.33 -3.55
C GLN A 105 -1.21 -7.99 -2.25
N ALA A 106 -1.52 -9.27 -2.05
CA ALA A 106 -1.06 -10.06 -0.91
C ALA A 106 0.47 -10.10 -0.85
N THR A 107 1.13 -10.33 -1.99
CA THR A 107 2.60 -10.34 -2.09
C THR A 107 3.19 -8.98 -1.70
N ARG A 108 2.56 -7.86 -2.10
CA ARG A 108 2.97 -6.51 -1.70
C ARG A 108 2.86 -6.31 -0.19
N LEU A 109 1.76 -6.74 0.42
CA LEU A 109 1.53 -6.63 1.86
C LEU A 109 2.53 -7.48 2.66
N THR A 110 2.80 -8.72 2.21
CA THR A 110 3.84 -9.57 2.80
C THR A 110 5.22 -8.92 2.68
N CYS A 111 5.56 -8.38 1.50
CA CYS A 111 6.82 -7.67 1.28
C CYS A 111 6.98 -6.48 2.24
N GLU A 112 5.92 -5.72 2.47
CA GLU A 112 5.94 -4.58 3.40
C GLU A 112 6.20 -5.04 4.84
N ALA A 113 5.53 -6.11 5.29
CA ALA A 113 5.78 -6.69 6.61
C ALA A 113 7.21 -7.26 6.76
N ASP A 114 7.73 -7.94 5.73
CA ASP A 114 9.10 -8.45 5.72
C ASP A 114 10.12 -7.30 5.81
N ILE A 115 9.87 -6.19 5.10
CA ILE A 115 10.71 -5.00 5.15
C ILE A 115 10.72 -4.38 6.56
N ASP A 116 9.56 -4.30 7.21
CA ASP A 116 9.46 -3.76 8.57
C ASP A 116 10.27 -4.60 9.57
N GLN A 117 10.23 -5.93 9.43
CA GLN A 117 11.05 -6.83 10.24
C GLN A 117 12.55 -6.75 9.88
N LEU A 118 12.87 -6.50 8.61
CA LEU A 118 14.24 -6.40 8.13
C LEU A 118 14.92 -5.10 8.58
N CYS A 119 14.13 -4.02 8.75
CA CYS A 119 14.60 -2.67 9.02
C CYS A 119 13.88 -1.98 10.20
N PRO A 120 13.85 -2.59 11.40
CA PRO A 120 13.02 -2.12 12.52
C PRO A 120 13.46 -0.76 13.08
N ASP A 121 14.76 -0.46 13.05
CA ASP A 121 15.32 0.80 13.57
C ASP A 121 15.19 1.97 12.59
N SER A 122 14.63 1.72 11.40
CA SER A 122 14.55 2.69 10.33
C SER A 122 13.18 2.62 9.67
N PRO A 123 12.14 3.21 10.29
CA PRO A 123 10.76 3.09 9.83
C PRO A 123 10.47 3.88 8.55
N ASP A 124 11.26 4.90 8.23
CA ASP A 124 11.08 5.72 7.04
C ASP A 124 12.38 6.38 6.55
N GLY A 125 12.26 7.17 5.49
CA GLY A 125 13.28 8.15 5.16
C GLY A 125 14.53 7.54 4.53
N SER A 126 15.63 8.25 4.73
CA SER A 126 16.93 7.84 4.21
C SER A 126 17.57 6.70 5.01
N ALA A 127 17.21 6.54 6.29
CA ALA A 127 17.64 5.43 7.11
C ALA A 127 17.07 4.11 6.59
N ARG A 128 15.74 4.08 6.31
CA ARG A 128 15.07 2.88 5.78
C ARG A 128 15.64 2.49 4.43
N ARG A 129 15.80 3.48 3.55
CA ARG A 129 16.44 3.30 2.24
C ARG A 129 17.83 2.67 2.37
N ARG A 130 18.67 3.15 3.29
CA ARG A 130 20.03 2.62 3.50
C ARG A 130 19.99 1.18 4.02
N CYS A 131 19.10 0.89 4.97
CA CYS A 131 18.89 -0.47 5.47
C CYS A 131 18.49 -1.42 4.34
N LEU A 132 17.48 -1.04 3.56
CA LEU A 132 16.98 -1.81 2.43
C LEU A 132 18.07 -2.03 1.35
N GLN A 133 18.89 -1.03 1.07
CA GLN A 133 20.02 -1.17 0.13
C GLN A 133 21.04 -2.21 0.58
N GLN A 134 21.26 -2.35 1.89
CA GLN A 134 22.22 -3.31 2.45
C GLN A 134 21.64 -4.71 2.60
N ARG A 135 20.32 -4.81 2.81
CA ARG A 135 19.64 -6.04 3.21
C ARG A 135 18.69 -6.60 2.16
N ALA A 136 18.54 -5.96 0.99
CA ALA A 136 17.61 -6.36 -0.08
C ALA A 136 17.66 -7.87 -0.39
N ASN A 137 18.86 -8.46 -0.44
CA ASN A 137 19.06 -9.88 -0.76
C ASN A 137 18.53 -10.85 0.30
N GLN A 138 18.13 -10.37 1.49
CA GLN A 138 17.51 -11.17 2.55
C GLN A 138 15.99 -11.34 2.34
N LEU A 139 15.39 -10.56 1.43
CA LEU A 139 13.98 -10.69 1.07
C LEU A 139 13.78 -11.82 0.06
N LEU A 140 12.54 -12.29 -0.10
CA LEU A 140 12.19 -13.24 -1.15
C LEU A 140 12.37 -12.63 -2.56
N PRO A 141 12.69 -13.42 -3.61
CA PRO A 141 12.89 -12.92 -4.98
C PRO A 141 11.80 -11.98 -5.53
N PRO A 142 10.48 -12.24 -5.37
CA PRO A 142 9.44 -11.29 -5.79
C PRO A 142 9.43 -9.97 -5.01
N CYS A 143 9.96 -9.96 -3.78
CA CYS A 143 10.13 -8.76 -2.97
C CYS A 143 11.37 -7.98 -3.43
N GLN A 144 12.45 -8.68 -3.78
CA GLN A 144 13.69 -8.09 -4.29
C GLN A 144 13.46 -7.32 -5.60
N SER A 145 12.72 -7.90 -6.55
CA SER A 145 12.42 -7.23 -7.83
C SER A 145 11.60 -5.95 -7.61
N GLN A 146 10.55 -6.02 -6.79
CA GLN A 146 9.74 -4.84 -6.44
C GLN A 146 10.55 -3.75 -5.73
N LEU A 147 11.47 -4.16 -4.85
CA LEU A 147 12.35 -3.24 -4.15
C LEU A 147 13.33 -2.55 -5.11
N GLN A 148 13.89 -3.30 -6.06
CA GLN A 148 14.80 -2.80 -7.08
C GLN A 148 14.11 -1.75 -7.97
N GLU A 149 12.91 -2.05 -8.46
CA GLU A 149 12.10 -1.10 -9.24
C GLU A 149 11.82 0.19 -8.45
N ARG A 150 11.49 0.05 -7.17
CA ARG A 150 11.25 1.19 -6.28
C ARG A 150 12.52 2.03 -6.08
N PHE A 151 13.70 1.42 -6.02
CA PHE A 151 14.98 2.14 -5.97
C PHE A 151 15.31 2.90 -7.26
N VAL A 152 15.03 2.31 -8.43
CA VAL A 152 15.23 2.97 -9.73
C VAL A 152 14.36 4.21 -9.82
N LYS A 153 13.05 4.06 -9.59
CA LYS A 153 12.10 5.17 -9.60
C LYS A 153 12.52 6.27 -8.62
N TRP A 154 12.91 5.89 -7.41
CA TRP A 154 13.39 6.84 -6.42
C TRP A 154 14.60 7.64 -6.89
N LYS A 155 15.57 6.98 -7.55
CA LYS A 155 16.77 7.64 -8.07
C LYS A 155 16.41 8.65 -9.18
N GLU A 156 15.48 8.29 -10.05
CA GLU A 156 14.96 9.18 -11.09
C GLU A 156 14.26 10.40 -10.49
N ASP A 157 13.38 10.20 -9.51
CA ASP A 157 12.68 11.27 -8.81
C ASP A 157 13.66 12.21 -8.10
N GLN A 158 14.70 11.66 -7.47
CA GLN A 158 15.78 12.47 -6.87
C GLN A 158 16.55 13.29 -7.90
N ASN A 159 16.89 12.69 -9.04
CA ASN A 159 17.60 13.42 -10.09
C ASN A 159 16.73 14.56 -10.64
N ARG A 160 15.42 14.33 -10.82
CA ARG A 160 14.45 15.35 -11.23
C ARG A 160 14.37 16.49 -10.21
N LEU A 161 14.25 16.16 -8.92
CA LEU A 161 14.25 17.13 -7.84
C LEU A 161 15.53 17.98 -7.83
N VAL A 162 16.71 17.34 -7.84
CA VAL A 162 17.99 18.05 -7.80
C VAL A 162 18.16 18.96 -9.02
N ALA A 163 17.76 18.51 -10.20
CA ALA A 163 17.81 19.30 -11.43
C ALA A 163 16.83 20.49 -11.41
N ALA A 164 15.64 20.32 -10.86
CA ALA A 164 14.64 21.38 -10.75
C ALA A 164 14.98 22.42 -9.67
N CYS A 165 15.55 21.97 -8.56
CA CYS A 165 15.83 22.78 -7.37
C CYS A 165 17.28 23.27 -7.28
N ALA A 166 18.12 23.09 -8.31
CA ALA A 166 19.56 23.34 -8.22
C ALA A 166 19.91 24.76 -7.71
N ASP A 167 19.19 25.78 -8.17
CA ASP A 167 19.43 27.16 -7.75
C ASP A 167 18.78 27.48 -6.40
N ASP A 168 17.61 26.90 -6.10
CA ASP A 168 16.97 27.00 -4.79
C ASP A 168 17.83 26.37 -3.69
N VAL A 169 18.48 25.24 -3.98
CA VAL A 169 19.44 24.60 -3.06
C VAL A 169 20.62 25.51 -2.76
N LYS A 170 21.17 26.20 -3.77
CA LYS A 170 22.26 27.17 -3.57
C LYS A 170 21.82 28.38 -2.75
N ARG A 171 20.58 28.83 -2.95
CA ARG A 171 20.03 30.02 -2.29
C ARG A 171 19.68 29.77 -0.82
N PHE A 172 18.95 28.68 -0.55
CA PHE A 172 18.37 28.41 0.77
C PHE A 172 19.13 27.33 1.54
N CYS A 173 19.69 26.34 0.87
CA CYS A 173 20.21 25.11 1.50
C CYS A 173 21.73 24.94 1.39
N ARG A 174 22.50 26.01 1.15
CA ARG A 174 23.96 25.97 0.94
C ARG A 174 24.76 25.29 2.06
N ALA A 175 24.28 25.39 3.30
CA ALA A 175 24.95 24.83 4.49
C ALA A 175 24.52 23.38 4.78
N VAL A 176 23.57 22.85 4.03
CA VAL A 176 23.02 21.51 4.25
C VAL A 176 23.94 20.49 3.59
N ARG A 177 24.36 19.47 4.35
CA ARG A 177 25.18 18.40 3.77
C ARG A 177 24.33 17.55 2.82
N PRO A 178 24.85 17.22 1.63
CA PRO A 178 24.17 16.31 0.73
C PRO A 178 24.04 14.91 1.36
N GLY A 179 22.95 14.23 1.02
CA GLY A 179 22.62 12.93 1.55
C GLY A 179 21.55 12.96 2.65
N SER A 180 21.13 11.76 3.03
CA SER A 180 20.13 11.51 4.09
C SER A 180 18.77 12.24 3.95
N GLY A 181 18.46 12.85 2.81
CA GLY A 181 17.22 13.61 2.60
C GLY A 181 17.23 15.02 3.20
N GLN A 182 18.35 15.51 3.75
CA GLN A 182 18.40 16.80 4.44
C GLN A 182 18.16 17.99 3.51
N ILE A 183 18.66 17.92 2.26
CA ILE A 183 18.43 18.97 1.26
C ILE A 183 16.93 19.13 0.99
N LEU A 184 16.22 18.02 0.85
CA LEU A 184 14.79 18.03 0.60
C LEU A 184 14.00 18.56 1.80
N GLN A 185 14.41 18.22 3.03
CA GLN A 185 13.83 18.81 4.24
C GLN A 185 14.00 20.34 4.29
N CYS A 186 15.18 20.84 3.90
CA CYS A 186 15.43 22.27 3.81
C CYS A 186 14.60 22.93 2.70
N LEU A 187 14.53 22.34 1.51
CA LEU A 187 13.67 22.85 0.44
C LEU A 187 12.19 22.88 0.89
N HIS A 188 11.75 21.89 1.65
CA HIS A 188 10.40 21.84 2.18
C HIS A 188 10.13 22.94 3.23
N SER A 189 11.10 23.28 4.09
CA SER A 189 10.96 24.41 5.02
C SER A 189 10.89 25.76 4.29
N HIS A 190 11.44 25.84 3.09
CA HIS A 190 11.35 27.00 2.19
C HIS A 190 10.33 26.81 1.07
N SER A 191 9.34 25.93 1.23
CA SER A 191 8.37 25.57 0.19
C SER A 191 7.62 26.74 -0.45
N GLN A 192 7.46 27.86 0.28
CA GLN A 192 6.82 29.08 -0.21
C GLN A 192 7.78 30.06 -0.90
N GLU A 193 9.09 29.83 -0.78
CA GLU A 193 10.15 30.72 -1.29
C GLU A 193 10.95 30.11 -2.46
N VAL A 194 10.93 28.78 -2.59
CA VAL A 194 11.52 28.07 -3.72
C VAL A 194 10.77 28.38 -5.03
N SER A 195 11.44 28.20 -6.15
CA SER A 195 10.82 28.33 -7.47
C SER A 195 9.63 27.37 -7.66
N ASP A 196 8.64 27.78 -8.47
CA ASP A 196 7.51 26.92 -8.84
C ASP A 196 7.99 25.60 -9.46
N ARG A 197 9.06 25.65 -10.25
CA ARG A 197 9.69 24.47 -10.87
C ARG A 197 10.16 23.49 -9.80
N CYS A 198 10.83 23.98 -8.76
CA CYS A 198 11.28 23.15 -7.66
C CYS A 198 10.11 22.58 -6.85
N PHE A 199 9.14 23.43 -6.48
CA PHE A 199 7.99 23.03 -5.68
C PHE A 199 7.14 21.92 -6.35
N GLN A 200 6.96 21.99 -7.68
CA GLN A 200 6.24 20.97 -8.43
C GLN A 200 6.88 19.57 -8.38
N THR A 201 8.20 19.50 -8.13
CA THR A 201 8.92 18.23 -8.00
C THR A 201 8.91 17.64 -6.59
N PHE A 202 8.25 18.30 -5.63
CA PHE A 202 8.15 17.76 -4.28
C PHE A 202 7.34 16.45 -4.27
N PRO A 203 7.86 15.40 -3.63
CA PRO A 203 7.14 14.14 -3.54
C PRO A 203 5.83 14.34 -2.78
N LYS A 204 4.74 13.81 -3.33
CA LYS A 204 3.41 13.85 -2.71
C LYS A 204 3.28 12.66 -1.74
N GLY A 205 3.51 12.88 -0.45
CA GLY A 205 3.36 11.85 0.60
C GLY A 205 4.54 11.77 1.57
N THR A 206 4.50 10.80 2.50
CA THR A 206 5.60 10.58 3.46
C THR A 206 6.88 10.21 2.72
N PHE A 207 7.93 10.96 3.02
CA PHE A 207 9.23 10.85 2.38
C PHE A 207 9.79 9.44 2.54
N TYR A 208 10.00 8.78 1.39
CA TYR A 208 10.86 7.61 1.20
C TYR A 208 10.42 6.37 1.95
N TYR A 209 10.14 5.31 1.19
CA TYR A 209 10.01 3.95 1.73
C TYR A 209 9.28 3.92 3.06
N LYS A 210 7.99 4.28 3.04
CA LYS A 210 7.09 3.77 4.07
C LYS A 210 6.85 2.29 3.78
#